data_AF-A0A8B7B2Z8-F1
#
_entry.id   AF-A0A8B7B2Z8-F1
#
_cell.length_a   1.000
_cell.length_b   1.000
_cell.length_c   1.000
_cell.angle_alpha   90.00
_cell.angle_beta   90.00
_cell.angle_gamma   90.00
#
_symmetry.space_group_name_H-M   'P 1'
#
loop_
_entity.id
_entity.type
_entity.pdbx_description
1 polymer ?
#
loop_
_entity_poly.entity_id
_entity_poly.type
_entity_poly.pdbx_seq_one_letter_code
_entity_poly.pdbx_strand_id
1 'polypeptide(L)'
;NARERDRTNSVNTAFTALRTLIPTEPADRKLSKIETLRLASSYISHLGNVLLVGEACGDGQPCHSGPAFYHPARAGSPPPPPPPPRDSENAQPKQICTFCLSNQRKLSKDRDRKMAIRS
;
A
#
# COMPACT_ATOMS: atom_id res chain seq x y z
N ASN A 1 6.05 -23.69 -30.88
CA ASN A 1 6.63 -23.72 -29.53
C ASN A 1 7.56 -22.53 -29.25
N ALA A 2 8.62 -22.28 -30.05
CA ALA A 2 9.58 -21.19 -29.80
C ALA A 2 8.93 -19.81 -29.56
N ARG A 3 8.08 -19.34 -30.49
CA ARG A 3 7.39 -18.03 -30.37
C ARG A 3 6.57 -17.88 -29.07
N GLU A 4 5.91 -18.94 -28.61
CA GLU A 4 5.09 -18.88 -27.39
C GLU A 4 5.94 -18.83 -26.13
N ARG A 5 7.10 -19.51 -26.14
CA ARG A 5 8.11 -19.35 -25.08
C ARG A 5 8.65 -17.93 -25.04
N ASP A 6 8.94 -17.32 -26.20
CA ASP A 6 9.45 -15.94 -26.25
C ASP A 6 8.42 -14.93 -25.71
N ARG A 7 7.15 -15.10 -26.09
CA ARG A 7 6.04 -14.31 -25.56
C ARG A 7 5.91 -14.46 -24.04
N THR A 8 5.98 -15.69 -23.54
CA THR A 8 5.91 -15.99 -22.10
C THR A 8 7.11 -15.41 -21.35
N ASN A 9 8.32 -15.50 -21.92
CA ASN A 9 9.53 -14.92 -21.35
C ASN A 9 9.43 -13.41 -21.25
N SER A 10 8.92 -12.73 -22.28
CA SER A 10 8.68 -11.28 -22.24
C SER A 10 7.77 -10.88 -21.08
N VAL A 11 6.66 -11.60 -20.86
CA VAL A 11 5.75 -11.36 -19.72
C VAL A 11 6.44 -11.61 -18.38
N ASN A 12 7.22 -12.70 -18.27
CA ASN A 12 7.92 -13.01 -17.02
C ASN A 12 9.00 -11.97 -16.69
N THR A 13 9.71 -11.45 -17.69
CA THR A 13 10.65 -10.33 -17.53
C THR A 13 9.96 -9.09 -17.01
N ALA A 14 8.79 -8.73 -17.55
CA ALA A 14 8.01 -7.60 -17.05
C ALA A 14 7.55 -7.80 -15.60
N PHE A 15 7.13 -9.02 -15.22
CA PHE A 15 6.80 -9.36 -13.83
C PHE A 15 8.02 -9.23 -12.90
N THR A 16 9.21 -9.61 -13.35
CA THR A 16 10.44 -9.46 -12.57
C THR A 16 10.78 -7.99 -12.34
N ALA A 17 10.72 -7.17 -13.40
CA ALA A 17 10.91 -5.73 -13.28
C ALA A 17 9.87 -5.07 -12.36
N LEU A 18 8.61 -5.50 -12.41
CA LEU A 18 7.58 -4.99 -11.50
C LEU A 18 7.90 -5.32 -10.03
N ARG A 19 8.40 -6.53 -9.74
CA ARG A 19 8.75 -6.92 -8.36
C ARG A 19 9.84 -6.05 -7.76
N THR A 20 10.82 -5.61 -8.55
CA THR A 20 11.92 -4.76 -8.05
C THR A 20 11.46 -3.35 -7.66
N LEU A 21 10.27 -2.93 -8.10
CA LEU A 21 9.69 -1.62 -7.77
C LEU A 21 8.75 -1.67 -6.55
N ILE A 22 8.37 -2.86 -6.06
CA ILE A 22 7.45 -3.00 -4.94
C ILE A 22 8.25 -3.08 -3.62
N PRO A 23 8.04 -2.16 -2.66
CA PRO A 23 8.73 -2.22 -1.38
C PRO A 23 8.30 -3.45 -0.56
N THR A 24 9.25 -4.32 -0.21
CA THR A 24 9.02 -5.47 0.68
C THR A 24 10.10 -5.57 1.75
N GLU A 25 9.78 -6.26 2.85
CA GLU A 25 10.74 -6.60 3.88
C GLU A 25 10.69 -8.12 4.11
N PRO A 26 11.78 -8.86 3.81
CA PRO A 26 13.04 -8.41 3.21
C PRO A 26 12.90 -8.00 1.73
N ALA A 27 13.87 -7.26 1.20
CA ALA A 27 13.82 -6.70 -0.18
C ALA A 27 13.85 -7.76 -1.29
N ASP A 28 14.37 -8.96 -0.98
CA ASP A 28 14.46 -10.11 -1.89
C ASP A 28 13.27 -11.07 -1.76
N ARG A 29 12.21 -10.68 -1.04
CA ARG A 29 11.00 -11.49 -0.89
C ARG A 29 10.42 -11.85 -2.26
N LYS A 30 10.34 -13.14 -2.56
CA LYS A 30 9.73 -13.66 -3.80
C LYS A 30 8.21 -13.52 -3.74
N LEU A 31 7.66 -12.62 -4.56
CA LEU A 31 6.21 -12.42 -4.71
C LEU A 31 5.65 -13.33 -5.82
N SER A 32 4.52 -14.00 -5.55
CA SER A 32 3.73 -14.66 -6.58
C SER A 32 3.16 -13.65 -7.59
N LYS A 33 2.69 -14.11 -8.76
CA LYS A 33 2.09 -13.21 -9.78
C LYS A 33 0.92 -12.41 -9.21
N ILE A 34 0.03 -13.06 -8.45
CA ILE A 34 -1.13 -12.40 -7.85
C ILE A 34 -0.74 -11.41 -6.75
N GLU A 35 0.21 -11.77 -5.88
CA GLU A 35 0.71 -10.85 -4.86
C GLU A 35 1.37 -9.62 -5.48
N THR A 36 2.16 -9.82 -6.54
CA THR A 36 2.83 -8.73 -7.28
C THR A 36 1.79 -7.73 -7.78
N LEU A 37 0.71 -8.20 -8.41
CA LEU A 37 -0.36 -7.32 -8.92
C LEU A 37 -1.10 -6.61 -7.80
N ARG A 38 -1.43 -7.31 -6.71
CA ARG A 38 -2.14 -6.73 -5.56
C ARG A 38 -1.30 -5.66 -4.86
N LEU A 39 -0.02 -5.95 -4.62
CA LEU A 39 0.89 -5.02 -3.97
C LEU A 39 1.23 -3.83 -4.87
N ALA A 40 1.45 -4.04 -6.17
CA ALA A 40 1.66 -2.94 -7.12
C ALA A 40 0.47 -1.98 -7.13
N SER A 41 -0.76 -2.51 -7.20
CA SER A 41 -1.99 -1.69 -7.15
C SER A 41 -2.07 -0.89 -5.85
N SER A 42 -1.88 -1.56 -4.71
CA SER A 42 -1.87 -0.92 -3.39
C SER A 42 -0.77 0.13 -3.25
N TYR A 43 0.40 -0.10 -3.88
CA TYR A 43 1.53 0.82 -3.82
C TYR A 43 1.28 2.08 -4.65
N ILE A 44 0.68 1.94 -5.84
CA ILE A 44 0.24 3.10 -6.64
C ILE A 44 -0.75 3.95 -5.84
N SER A 45 -1.77 3.34 -5.23
CA SER A 45 -2.74 4.05 -4.40
C SER A 45 -2.07 4.75 -3.20
N HIS A 46 -1.10 4.07 -2.57
CA HIS A 46 -0.34 4.63 -1.47
C HIS A 46 0.46 5.87 -1.90
N LEU A 47 1.23 5.77 -3.00
CA LEU A 47 1.98 6.90 -3.55
C LEU A 47 1.05 8.05 -3.96
N GLY A 48 -0.09 7.75 -4.57
CA GLY A 48 -1.09 8.77 -4.92
C GLY A 48 -1.59 9.54 -3.69
N ASN A 49 -1.86 8.84 -2.59
CA ASN A 49 -2.25 9.49 -1.34
C ASN A 49 -1.10 10.29 -0.71
N VAL A 50 0.14 9.80 -0.76
CA VAL A 50 1.33 10.54 -0.29
C VAL A 50 1.47 11.86 -1.04
N LEU A 51 1.32 11.84 -2.36
CA LEU A 51 1.45 13.03 -3.20
C LEU A 51 0.31 14.03 -3.00
N LEU A 52 -0.93 13.55 -2.82
CA LEU A 52 -2.11 14.42 -2.69
C LEU A 52 -2.24 15.07 -1.31
N VAL A 53 -1.99 14.30 -0.24
CA VAL A 53 -2.10 14.80 1.14
C VAL A 53 -0.82 15.57 1.53
N GLY A 54 0.30 15.33 0.83
CA GLY A 54 1.61 15.84 1.19
C GLY A 54 2.10 15.31 2.54
N GLU A 55 3.32 15.69 2.94
CA GLU A 55 3.83 15.46 4.32
C GLU A 55 3.06 16.25 5.40
N ALA A 56 1.90 16.81 5.09
CA ALA A 56 1.10 17.62 6.01
C ALA A 56 0.47 16.80 7.15
N CYS A 57 0.44 15.48 7.04
CA CYS A 57 0.11 14.59 8.15
C CYS A 57 1.42 14.02 8.71
N GLY A 58 1.98 14.70 9.72
CA GLY A 58 3.23 14.34 10.42
C GLY A 58 3.25 12.94 11.06
N ASP A 59 2.18 12.16 10.94
CA ASP A 59 2.06 10.79 11.40
C ASP A 59 2.33 9.74 10.31
N GLY A 60 2.69 10.16 9.08
CA GLY A 60 3.06 9.25 7.99
C GLY A 60 1.90 8.38 7.50
N GLN A 61 0.67 8.90 7.58
CA GLN A 61 -0.56 8.11 7.41
C GLN A 61 -1.50 8.66 6.32
N PRO A 62 -1.06 8.67 5.05
CA PRO A 62 -1.82 9.25 3.93
C PRO A 62 -3.08 8.44 3.58
N CYS A 63 -3.13 7.17 4.00
CA CYS A 63 -4.25 6.27 3.76
C CYS A 63 -5.42 6.42 4.79
N HIS A 64 -5.30 7.30 5.80
CA HIS A 64 -6.34 7.50 6.83
C HIS A 64 -7.26 8.68 6.58
N SER A 65 -6.81 9.66 5.80
CA SER A 65 -7.33 11.02 5.80
C SER A 65 -8.13 11.38 4.56
N GLY A 66 -8.24 10.49 3.57
CA GLY A 66 -8.94 10.79 2.32
C GLY A 66 -9.87 9.66 1.87
N PRO A 67 -10.90 9.95 1.06
CA PRO A 67 -11.62 8.93 0.32
C PRO A 67 -10.58 8.15 -0.47
N ALA A 68 -10.67 6.83 -0.43
CA ALA A 68 -9.79 5.96 -1.20
C ALA A 68 -10.10 6.08 -2.70
N PHE A 69 -9.68 7.18 -3.32
CA PHE A 69 -9.89 7.49 -4.73
C PHE A 69 -9.20 6.48 -5.67
N TYR A 70 -8.28 5.68 -5.13
CA TYR A 70 -7.56 4.64 -5.86
C TYR A 70 -7.81 3.23 -5.33
N HIS A 71 -8.99 2.94 -4.74
CA HIS A 71 -9.44 1.56 -4.85
C HIS A 71 -9.67 1.28 -6.34
N PRO A 72 -9.16 0.18 -6.91
CA PRO A 72 -9.70 -0.33 -8.15
C PRO A 72 -11.10 -0.83 -7.82
N ALA A 73 -12.04 0.12 -7.69
CA ALA A 73 -13.45 -0.15 -7.77
C ALA A 73 -13.60 -0.89 -9.09
N ARG A 74 -14.08 -2.13 -8.98
CA ARG A 74 -14.65 -2.89 -10.09
C ARG A 74 -15.37 -1.90 -10.99
N ALA A 75 -14.88 -1.72 -12.22
CA ALA A 75 -15.44 -0.76 -13.15
C ALA A 75 -16.96 -1.04 -13.27
N GLY A 76 -17.78 -0.16 -12.68
CA GLY A 76 -19.24 -0.27 -12.72
C GLY A 76 -20.01 -0.21 -11.39
N SER A 77 -19.37 -0.04 -10.22
CA SER A 77 -20.12 0.18 -8.97
C SER A 77 -20.30 1.69 -8.68
N PRO A 78 -21.53 2.16 -8.39
CA PRO A 78 -21.76 3.55 -7.97
C PRO A 78 -20.98 3.86 -6.68
N PRO A 79 -20.62 5.14 -6.45
CA PRO A 79 -19.93 5.52 -5.22
C PRO A 79 -20.75 5.05 -4.00
N PRO A 80 -20.13 4.43 -2.99
CA PRO A 80 -20.85 4.07 -1.79
C PRO A 80 -21.42 5.35 -1.16
N PRO A 81 -22.67 5.31 -0.65
CA PRO A 81 -23.26 6.46 0.03
C PRO A 81 -22.36 6.90 1.20
N PRO A 82 -22.36 8.21 1.55
CA PRO A 82 -21.62 8.68 2.71
C PRO A 82 -22.07 7.88 3.95
N PRO A 83 -21.13 7.40 4.78
CA PRO A 83 -21.50 6.67 5.99
C PRO A 83 -22.37 7.57 6.89
N PRO A 84 -23.39 7.01 7.57
CA PRO A 84 -24.17 7.77 8.54
C PRO A 84 -23.27 8.34 9.64
N PRO A 85 -23.64 9.44 10.31
CA PRO A 85 -22.90 9.94 11.45
C PRO A 85 -22.86 8.82 12.49
N ARG A 86 -21.65 8.30 12.76
CA ARG A 86 -21.46 7.19 13.68
C ARG A 86 -21.28 7.77 15.08
N ASP A 87 -22.25 7.54 15.95
CA ASP A 87 -22.07 7.70 17.39
C ASP A 87 -20.92 6.79 17.88
N SER A 88 -19.95 7.48 18.48
CA SER A 88 -18.73 7.14 19.24
C SER A 88 -18.29 5.74 19.67
N GLU A 89 -18.96 4.60 19.50
CA GLU A 89 -18.51 3.37 20.20
C GLU A 89 -18.45 2.06 19.38
N ASN A 90 -18.00 2.14 18.14
CA ASN A 90 -17.56 0.91 17.45
C ASN A 90 -16.51 1.22 16.37
N ALA A 91 -15.30 1.63 16.73
CA ALA A 91 -14.26 1.92 15.74
C ALA A 91 -13.83 0.63 15.00
N GLN A 92 -14.53 0.30 13.90
CA GLN A 92 -14.04 -0.63 12.89
C GLN A 92 -12.58 -0.26 12.59
N PRO A 93 -11.60 -1.16 12.75
CA PRO A 93 -10.21 -0.84 12.48
C PRO A 93 -10.14 -0.44 11.01
N LYS A 94 -9.84 0.84 10.76
CA LYS A 94 -9.66 1.36 9.41
C LYS A 94 -8.66 0.44 8.72
N GLN A 95 -9.01 -0.14 7.57
CA GLN A 95 -8.12 -1.05 6.85
C GLN A 95 -7.00 -0.23 6.20
N ILE A 96 -5.89 -0.10 6.92
CA ILE A 96 -4.70 0.64 6.52
C ILE A 96 -3.89 -0.23 5.53
N CYS A 97 -3.33 0.35 4.47
CA CYS A 97 -2.51 -0.43 3.54
C CYS A 97 -1.21 -0.93 4.20
N THR A 98 -0.67 -2.05 3.71
CA THR A 98 0.54 -2.67 4.28
C THR A 98 1.74 -1.72 4.31
N PHE A 99 1.88 -0.81 3.33
CA PHE A 99 2.96 0.18 3.29
C PHE A 99 2.86 1.21 4.42
N CYS A 100 1.67 1.74 4.67
CA CYS A 100 1.39 2.61 5.82
C CYS A 100 1.64 1.84 7.15
N LEU A 101 1.21 0.58 7.26
CA LEU A 101 1.45 -0.25 8.45
C LEU A 101 2.93 -0.48 8.75
N SER A 102 3.71 -0.77 7.71
CA SER A 102 5.16 -0.94 7.84
C SER A 102 5.82 0.36 8.26
N ASN A 103 5.42 1.49 7.66
CA ASN A 103 5.95 2.80 8.00
C ASN A 103 5.65 3.18 9.46
N GLN A 104 4.41 2.98 9.93
CA GLN A 104 4.02 3.25 11.31
C GLN A 104 4.84 2.41 12.30
N ARG A 105 4.99 1.10 12.06
CA ARG A 105 5.81 0.23 12.92
C ARG A 105 7.27 0.67 12.97
N LYS A 106 7.82 1.14 11.84
CA LYS A 106 9.19 1.66 11.77
C LYS A 106 9.34 2.92 12.61
N LEU A 107 8.41 3.87 12.48
CA LEU A 107 8.41 5.12 13.25
C LEU A 107 8.29 4.85 14.76
N SER A 108 7.41 3.95 15.18
CA SER A 108 7.29 3.56 16.59
C SER A 108 8.60 2.99 17.15
N LYS A 109 9.27 2.12 16.38
CA LYS A 109 10.57 1.54 16.76
C LYS A 109 11.67 2.59 16.89
N ASP A 110 11.70 3.58 16.00
CA ASP A 110 12.67 4.68 16.05
C ASP A 110 12.48 5.54 17.29
N ARG A 111 11.22 5.82 17.65
CA ARG A 111 10.86 6.56 18.87
C ARG A 111 11.30 5.83 20.14
N ASP A 112 11.01 4.54 20.27
CA ASP A 112 11.45 3.72 21.40
C ASP A 112 12.98 3.74 21.54
N ARG A 113 13.69 3.57 20.41
CA ARG A 113 15.16 3.59 20.39
C ARG A 113 15.72 4.93 20.84
N LYS A 114 15.09 6.04 20.44
CA LYS A 114 15.50 7.40 20.82
C LYS A 114 15.18 7.74 22.28
N MET A 115 14.17 7.10 22.88
CA MET A 115 13.86 7.22 24.30
C MET A 115 14.86 6.42 25.15
N ALA A 116 15.21 5.20 24.71
CA ALA A 116 16.20 4.36 25.38
C ALA A 116 17.62 4.95 25.43
N ILE A 117 18.00 5.78 24.45
CA ILE A 117 19.32 6.46 24.44
C ILE A 117 19.36 7.67 25.40
N ARG A 118 18.20 8.19 25.82
CA ARG A 118 18.09 9.38 26.68
C ARG A 118 17.91 9.05 28.17
N SER A 119 17.74 7.78 28.52
CA SER A 119 17.75 7.26 29.90
C SER A 119 19.12 6.67 30.22
#